data_AF-A0A4R2GDB2-F1
#
_entry.id   AF-A0A4R2GDB2-F1
#
_cell.length_a   1.000
_cell.length_b   1.000
_cell.length_c   1.000
_cell.angle_alpha   90.00
_cell.angle_beta   90.00
_cell.angle_gamma   90.00
#
_symmetry.space_group_name_H-M   'P 1'
#
loop_
_entity.id
_entity.type
_entity.pdbx_description
1 polymer ?
#
loop_
_entity_poly.entity_id
_entity_poly.type
_entity_poly.pdbx_seq_one_letter_code
_entity_poly.pdbx_strand_id
1 'polypeptide(L)' 'MNGLLATEKLKSKFPDLPIIAQTAYSTESDKQLAFKHGCDDFLSKPIDKQKLLGLISKYLKNNKQQKS' A
#
# COMPACT_ATOMS: atom_id res chain seq x y z
N MET A 1 -15.26 10.59 0.61
CA MET A 1 -13.91 10.20 1.08
C MET A 1 -13.28 9.33 0.01
N ASN A 2 -12.07 9.65 -0.45
CA ASN A 2 -11.36 8.86 -1.47
C ASN A 2 -10.29 7.95 -0.80
N GLY A 3 -9.61 7.12 -1.59
CA GLY A 3 -8.58 6.20 -1.06
C GLY A 3 -7.41 6.92 -0.38
N LEU A 4 -6.98 8.07 -0.91
CA LEU A 4 -5.85 8.83 -0.36
C LEU A 4 -6.14 9.40 1.03
N LEU A 5 -7.31 10.02 1.22
CA LEU A 5 -7.75 10.51 2.53
C LEU A 5 -7.98 9.36 3.54
N ALA A 6 -8.36 8.19 3.05
CA ALA A 6 -8.47 7.00 3.90
C ALA A 6 -7.07 6.53 4.36
N THR A 7 -6.08 6.52 3.46
CA THR A 7 -4.68 6.22 3.78
C THR A 7 -4.15 7.14 4.87
N GLU A 8 -4.32 8.45 4.73
CA GLU A 8 -3.85 9.43 5.73
C GLU A 8 -4.42 9.15 7.12
N LYS A 9 -5.74 8.93 7.21
CA LYS A 9 -6.41 8.61 8.48
C LYS A 9 -5.97 7.28 9.08
N LEU A 10 -5.68 6.28 8.24
CA LEU A 10 -5.19 4.99 8.70
C LEU A 10 -3.77 5.11 9.22
N LYS A 11 -2.87 5.79 8.50
CA LYS A 11 -1.48 6.00 8.92
C LYS A 11 -1.36 6.87 10.16
N SER A 12 -2.26 7.84 10.36
CA SER A 12 -2.26 8.63 11.60
C SER A 12 -2.60 7.79 12.84
N LYS A 13 -3.37 6.70 12.68
CA LYS A 13 -3.76 5.81 13.78
C LYS A 13 -2.87 4.57 13.91
N PHE A 14 -2.37 4.08 12.78
CA PHE A 14 -1.54 2.89 12.67
C PHE A 14 -0.36 3.17 11.73
N PRO A 15 0.69 3.85 12.21
CA PRO A 15 1.82 4.26 11.37
C PRO A 15 2.48 3.10 10.61
N ASP A 16 2.59 1.95 11.28
CA ASP A 16 3.25 0.76 10.73
C ASP A 16 2.32 -0.16 9.91
N LEU A 17 1.02 0.15 9.81
CA LEU A 17 0.08 -0.65 9.03
C LEU A 17 0.45 -0.57 7.54
N PRO A 18 0.79 -1.70 6.87
CA PRO A 18 1.10 -1.66 5.45
C PRO A 18 -0.14 -1.33 4.61
N ILE A 19 -0.02 -0.37 3.70
CA ILE A 19 -1.09 0.05 2.80
C ILE A 19 -0.61 -0.05 1.35
N ILE A 20 -1.31 -0.86 0.56
CA ILE A 20 -1.04 -1.05 -0.88
C ILE A 20 -2.17 -0.39 -1.67
N ALA A 21 -1.85 0.62 -2.47
CA ALA A 21 -2.83 1.29 -3.33
C ALA A 21 -3.16 0.45 -4.57
N GLN A 22 -4.43 0.36 -4.96
CA GLN A 22 -4.82 -0.31 -6.21
C GLN A 22 -5.44 0.70 -7.18
N THR A 23 -4.75 1.00 -8.28
CA THR A 23 -5.10 2.11 -9.18
C THR A 23 -5.33 1.67 -10.63
N ALA A 24 -6.31 2.27 -11.31
CA ALA A 24 -6.47 2.15 -12.76
C ALA A 24 -5.45 3.01 -13.53
N TYR A 25 -4.95 4.06 -12.88
CA TYR A 25 -4.02 5.02 -13.44
C TYR A 25 -2.67 4.79 -12.78
N SER A 26 -1.77 4.17 -13.53
CA SER A 26 -0.42 3.80 -13.09
C SER A 26 0.63 4.78 -13.60
N THR A 27 0.24 6.05 -13.79
CA THR A 27 1.18 7.10 -14.15
C THR A 27 2.16 7.31 -13.00
N GLU A 28 3.33 7.86 -13.31
CA GLU A 28 4.33 8.14 -12.28
C GLU A 28 3.82 9.19 -11.26
N SER A 29 3.02 10.15 -11.71
CA SER A 29 2.37 11.13 -10.82
C SER A 29 1.39 10.49 -9.85
N ASP A 30 0.60 9.49 -10.28
CA ASP A 30 -0.36 8.82 -9.41
C ASP A 30 0.35 8.01 -8.31
N LYS A 31 1.47 7.37 -8.66
CA LYS A 31 2.30 6.66 -7.69
C LYS A 31 2.89 7.62 -6.66
N GLN A 32 3.51 8.71 -7.13
CA GLN A 32 4.09 9.73 -6.25
C GLN A 32 3.04 10.30 -5.30
N LEU A 33 1.84 10.57 -5.80
CA LEU A 33 0.72 11.03 -4.98
C LEU A 33 0.34 9.98 -3.92
N ALA A 34 0.19 8.71 -4.29
CA ALA A 34 -0.11 7.64 -3.35
C ALA A 34 0.95 7.51 -2.25
N PHE A 35 2.23 7.54 -2.60
CA PHE A 35 3.33 7.50 -1.63
C PHE A 35 3.32 8.72 -0.70
N LYS A 36 3.05 9.92 -1.24
CA LYS A 36 2.95 11.16 -0.44
C LYS A 36 1.85 11.09 0.62
N HIS A 37 0.74 10.41 0.33
CA HIS A 37 -0.34 10.19 1.28
C HIS A 37 -0.10 9.03 2.25
N GLY A 38 1.03 8.32 2.13
CA GLY A 38 1.45 7.27 3.05
C GLY A 38 1.16 5.84 2.59
N CYS A 39 0.90 5.59 1.30
CA CYS A 39 0.90 4.23 0.79
C CYS A 39 2.34 3.67 0.78
N ASP A 40 2.51 2.38 1.03
CA ASP A 40 3.81 1.72 1.06
C ASP A 40 4.14 1.03 -0.27
N ASP A 41 3.11 0.69 -1.05
CA ASP A 41 3.24 0.07 -2.38
C ASP A 41 1.99 0.33 -3.23
N PHE A 42 2.02 -0.10 -4.48
CA PHE A 42 0.86 -0.01 -5.37
C PHE A 42 0.74 -1.20 -6.33
N LEU A 43 -0.48 -1.40 -6.85
CA LEU A 43 -0.83 -2.36 -7.88
C LEU A 43 -1.69 -1.67 -8.94
N SER A 44 -1.39 -1.93 -10.21
CA SER A 44 -2.26 -1.50 -11.31
C SER A 44 -3.49 -2.40 -11.43
N LYS A 45 -4.58 -1.86 -11.97
CA LYS A 45 -5.73 -2.64 -12.44
C LYS A 45 -5.50 -3.12 -13.89
N PRO A 46 -6.03 -4.30 -14.26
CA PRO A 46 -6.63 -5.32 -13.39
C PRO A 46 -5.60 -5.95 -12.46
N ILE A 47 -6.05 -6.53 -11.33
CA ILE A 47 -5.12 -7.12 -10.35
C ILE A 47 -4.41 -8.32 -10.95
N ASP A 48 -3.08 -8.28 -10.92
CA ASP A 48 -2.25 -9.45 -11.10
C ASP A 48 -2.13 -10.21 -9.77
N LYS A 49 -2.66 -11.45 -9.75
CA LYS A 49 -2.68 -12.30 -8.55
C LYS A 49 -1.26 -12.64 -8.06
N GLN A 50 -0.30 -12.84 -8.96
CA GLN A 50 1.07 -13.18 -8.57
C GLN A 50 1.73 -11.98 -7.88
N LYS A 51 1.56 -10.78 -8.44
CA LYS A 51 2.07 -9.55 -7.83
C LYS A 51 1.43 -9.28 -6.47
N LEU A 52 0.11 -9.46 -6.35
CA LEU A 52 -0.59 -9.29 -5.09
C LEU A 52 -0.06 -10.25 -4.01
N LEU A 53 0.07 -11.54 -4.32
CA LEU A 53 0.59 -12.53 -3.37
C LEU A 53 2.05 -12.24 -2.99
N GLY A 54 2.86 -11.75 -3.93
CA GLY A 54 4.22 -11.29 -3.68
C GLY A 54 4.27 -10.14 -2.68
N LEU A 55 3.44 -9.12 -2.87
CA LEU A 55 3.35 -7.98 -1.94
C LEU A 55 2.82 -8.39 -0.56
N ILE A 56 1.78 -9.22 -0.50
CA ILE A 56 1.28 -9.74 0.78
C ILE A 56 2.40 -10.48 1.53
N SER A 57 3.14 -11.34 0.83
CA SER A 57 4.28 -12.08 1.41
C SER A 57 5.38 -11.13 1.91
N LYS A 58 5.73 -10.09 1.14
CA LYS A 58 6.70 -9.04 1.52
C LYS A 58 6.32 -8.40 2.86
N TYR A 59 5.07 -7.94 2.99
CA TYR A 59 4.65 -7.21 4.19
C TYR A 59 4.33 -8.12 5.39
N LEU A 60 3.89 -9.36 5.17
CA LEU A 60 3.68 -10.32 6.27
C LEU A 60 4.98 -10.87 6.86
N LYS A 61 6.05 -11.01 6.07
CA LYS A 61 7.37 -11.45 6.56
C LYS A 61 7.99 -10.42 7.51
N ASN A 62 7.84 -9.12 7.20
CA ASN A 62 8.37 -8.04 8.02
C ASN A 62 7.70 -7.96 9.40
N ASN A 63 6.43 -8.36 9.52
CA ASN A 63 5.70 -8.38 10.79
C ASN A 63 6.09 -9.53 11.73
N LYS A 64 6.84 -10.55 11.27
CA LYS A 64 7.27 -11.67 12.14
C LYS A 64 8.56 -11.38 12.91
N GLN A 65 9.31 -10.34 12.56
CA GLN A 65 10.60 -10.03 13.19
C GLN A 65 10.47 -9.09 14.42
N GLN A 66 9.26 -8.64 14.77
CA GLN A 66 9.01 -7.81 15.96
C GLN A 66 8.45 -8.60 17.18
N LYS A 67 8.52 -9.94 17.14
CA LYS A 67 8.24 -10.81 18.30
C LYS A 67 9.51 -11.52 18.75
N SER A 68 10.48 -10.76 19.26
CA SER A 68 11.55 -11.25 20.14
C SER A 68 11.58 -10.40 21.40
#